data_AF-A0A948PVP8-F1
#
_entry.id   AF-A0A948PVP8-F1
#
_cell.length_a   1.000
_cell.length_b   1.000
_cell.length_c   1.000
_cell.angle_alpha   90.00
_cell.angle_beta   90.00
_cell.angle_gamma   90.00
#
_symmetry.space_group_name_H-M   'P 1'
#
loop_
_entity.id
_entity.type
_entity.pdbx_description
1 polymer ?
#
loop_
_entity_poly.entity_id
_entity_poly.type
_entity_poly.pdbx_seq_one_letter_code
_entity_poly.pdbx_strand_id
1 'polypeptide(L)'
;MNYIKVLGYYIIIVEKDAFGLFRKKVKPEIDSVETMFRRQLSEEPEGLVGDLRKAEVWYARLQTIMALSETYLDLAENARMPCKEKLTEMEREKLLTSRVASERFLRDRVAGLLEALKTRILLGQTLLNYYRDVHFSERGRPAHK
;
A
#
# COMPACT_ATOMS: atom_id res chain seq x y z
N MET A 1 -44.61 -1.81 -2.18
CA MET A 1 -43.64 -2.16 -1.12
C MET A 1 -42.27 -2.46 -1.74
N ASN A 2 -41.28 -1.58 -1.47
CA ASN A 2 -39.85 -1.87 -1.24
C ASN A 2 -38.93 -2.59 -2.26
N TYR A 3 -39.14 -2.55 -3.58
CA TYR A 3 -38.11 -3.07 -4.51
C TYR A 3 -36.75 -2.35 -4.42
N ILE A 4 -36.73 -1.04 -4.17
CA ILE A 4 -35.49 -0.25 -4.01
C ILE A 4 -34.70 -0.66 -2.76
N LYS A 5 -35.39 -0.95 -1.64
CA LYS A 5 -34.71 -1.42 -0.43
C LYS A 5 -34.14 -2.83 -0.58
N VAL A 6 -34.81 -3.70 -1.34
CA VAL A 6 -34.34 -5.07 -1.59
C VAL A 6 -33.13 -5.07 -2.52
N LEU A 7 -33.12 -4.27 -3.59
CA LEU A 7 -31.96 -4.08 -4.47
C LEU A 7 -30.77 -3.46 -3.73
N GLY A 8 -30.99 -2.42 -2.92
CA GLY A 8 -29.95 -1.83 -2.08
C GLY A 8 -29.36 -2.84 -1.09
N TYR A 9 -30.20 -3.67 -0.46
CA TYR A 9 -29.72 -4.75 0.43
C TYR A 9 -28.90 -5.81 -0.30
N TYR A 10 -29.32 -6.25 -1.50
CA TYR A 10 -28.59 -7.24 -2.28
C TYR A 10 -27.22 -6.73 -2.74
N ILE A 11 -27.14 -5.47 -3.18
CA ILE A 11 -25.86 -4.84 -3.58
C ILE A 11 -24.91 -4.76 -2.37
N ILE A 12 -25.42 -4.32 -1.21
CA ILE A 12 -24.61 -4.21 0.02
C ILE A 12 -24.08 -5.57 0.50
N ILE A 13 -24.86 -6.65 0.34
CA ILE A 13 -24.44 -8.01 0.73
C ILE A 13 -23.33 -8.51 -0.20
N VAL A 14 -23.49 -8.37 -1.52
CA VAL A 14 -22.49 -8.80 -2.51
C VAL A 14 -21.19 -8.00 -2.38
N GLU A 15 -21.27 -6.70 -2.11
CA GLU A 15 -20.09 -5.84 -1.90
C GLU A 15 -19.30 -6.19 -0.63
N LYS A 16 -19.99 -6.49 0.48
CA LYS A 16 -19.34 -6.94 1.72
C LYS A 16 -18.58 -8.24 1.52
N ASP A 17 -19.15 -9.17 0.77
CA ASP A 17 -18.51 -10.45 0.46
C ASP A 17 -17.31 -10.26 -0.48
N ALA A 18 -17.41 -9.39 -1.49
CA ALA A 18 -16.31 -9.07 -2.40
C ALA A 18 -15.13 -8.40 -1.68
N PHE A 19 -15.36 -7.36 -0.87
CA PHE A 19 -14.31 -6.72 -0.09
C PHE A 19 -13.72 -7.66 0.97
N GLY A 20 -14.56 -8.48 1.61
CA GLY A 20 -14.11 -9.51 2.55
C GLY A 20 -13.15 -10.51 1.91
N LEU A 21 -13.46 -10.97 0.70
CA LEU A 21 -12.59 -11.85 -0.09
C LEU A 21 -11.31 -11.15 -0.53
N PHE A 22 -11.40 -9.90 -1.00
CA PHE A 22 -10.24 -9.09 -1.36
C PHE A 22 -9.28 -8.92 -0.18
N ARG A 23 -9.79 -8.53 0.99
CA ARG A 23 -8.99 -8.39 2.22
C ARG A 23 -8.28 -9.69 2.59
N LYS A 24 -8.96 -10.85 2.48
CA LYS A 24 -8.36 -12.16 2.72
C LYS A 24 -7.22 -12.48 1.75
N LYS A 25 -7.36 -12.10 0.47
CA LYS A 25 -6.33 -12.29 -0.56
C LYS A 25 -5.12 -11.36 -0.38
N VAL A 26 -5.36 -10.12 0.06
CA VAL A 26 -4.30 -9.10 0.24
C VAL A 26 -3.51 -9.32 1.52
N LYS A 27 -4.12 -9.86 2.58
CA LYS A 27 -3.44 -10.13 3.86
C LYS A 27 -2.08 -10.83 3.72
N PRO A 28 -1.94 -11.99 3.02
CA PRO A 28 -0.64 -12.64 2.87
C PRO A 28 0.38 -11.80 2.09
N GLU A 29 -0.07 -10.93 1.18
CA GLU A 29 0.81 -10.01 0.44
C GLU A 29 1.42 -8.97 1.38
N ILE A 30 0.57 -8.36 2.22
CA ILE A 30 0.99 -7.43 3.28
C ILE A 30 1.98 -8.10 4.23
N ASP A 31 1.64 -9.29 4.73
CA ASP A 31 2.47 -10.04 5.67
C ASP A 31 3.86 -10.39 5.03
N SER A 32 3.90 -10.65 3.72
CA SER A 32 5.13 -10.92 2.96
C SER A 32 6.03 -9.67 2.85
N VAL A 33 5.45 -8.51 2.52
CA VAL A 33 6.20 -7.25 2.44
C VAL A 33 6.72 -6.84 3.82
N GLU A 34 5.91 -6.97 4.87
CA GLU A 34 6.34 -6.70 6.23
C GLU A 34 7.51 -7.61 6.66
N THR A 35 7.47 -8.88 6.26
CA THR A 35 8.58 -9.81 6.49
C THR A 35 9.85 -9.39 5.74
N MET A 36 9.70 -8.89 4.51
CA MET A 36 10.84 -8.35 3.74
C MET A 36 11.51 -7.18 4.47
N PHE A 37 10.74 -6.29 5.09
CA PHE A 37 11.29 -5.15 5.84
C PHE A 37 12.09 -5.55 7.07
N ARG A 38 11.84 -6.73 7.65
CA ARG A 38 12.62 -7.26 8.80
C ARG A 38 14.04 -7.67 8.41
N ARG A 39 14.28 -7.94 7.13
CA ARG A 39 15.61 -8.23 6.61
C ARG A 39 16.36 -6.92 6.39
N GLN A 40 17.64 -6.85 6.75
CA GLN A 40 18.50 -5.73 6.35
C GLN A 40 18.82 -5.79 4.85
N LEU A 41 19.15 -4.65 4.26
CA LEU A 41 19.70 -4.63 2.91
C LEU A 41 21.08 -5.28 2.92
N SER A 42 21.42 -6.02 1.86
CA SER A 42 22.77 -6.52 1.67
C SER A 42 23.81 -5.40 1.71
N GLU A 43 24.93 -5.66 2.38
CA GLU A 43 26.09 -4.78 2.39
C GLU A 43 26.89 -4.92 1.09
N GLU A 44 26.91 -6.10 0.47
CA GLU A 44 27.59 -6.32 -0.81
C GLU A 44 26.79 -5.74 -2.00
N PRO A 45 27.43 -5.07 -2.98
CA PRO A 45 26.77 -4.44 -4.11
C PRO A 45 25.88 -5.38 -4.94
N GLU A 46 26.35 -6.59 -5.24
CA GLU A 46 25.60 -7.59 -6.03
C GLU A 46 24.35 -8.05 -5.27
N GLY A 47 24.48 -8.26 -3.96
CA GLY A 47 23.34 -8.61 -3.10
C GLY A 47 22.35 -7.46 -2.96
N LEU A 48 22.85 -6.21 -2.91
CA LEU A 48 22.02 -5.01 -2.79
C LEU A 48 21.16 -4.80 -4.04
N VAL A 49 21.71 -5.03 -5.24
CA VAL A 49 20.93 -5.02 -6.49
C VAL A 49 19.82 -6.08 -6.45
N GLY A 50 20.11 -7.27 -5.93
CA GLY A 50 19.12 -8.33 -5.77
C GLY A 50 17.98 -7.94 -4.81
N ASP A 51 18.32 -7.31 -3.69
CA ASP A 51 17.33 -6.83 -2.72
C ASP A 51 16.49 -5.66 -3.26
N LEU A 52 17.10 -4.75 -4.02
CA LEU A 52 16.40 -3.65 -4.68
C LEU A 52 15.40 -4.14 -5.73
N ARG A 53 15.77 -5.10 -6.58
CA ARG A 53 14.85 -5.69 -7.57
C ARG A 53 13.63 -6.33 -6.90
N LYS A 54 13.83 -7.01 -5.77
CA LYS A 54 12.71 -7.57 -4.99
C LYS A 54 11.80 -6.46 -4.46
N ALA A 55 12.38 -5.39 -3.95
CA ALA A 55 11.61 -4.24 -3.46
C ALA A 55 10.80 -3.57 -4.59
N GLU A 56 11.35 -3.44 -5.80
CA GLU A 56 10.66 -2.90 -6.98
C GLU A 56 9.47 -3.76 -7.40
N VAL A 57 9.63 -5.09 -7.44
CA VAL A 57 8.52 -6.01 -7.75
C VAL A 57 7.40 -5.86 -6.74
N TRP A 58 7.74 -5.79 -5.44
CA TRP A 58 6.74 -5.56 -4.39
C TRP A 58 6.09 -4.18 -4.47
N TYR A 59 6.85 -3.15 -4.86
CA TYR A 59 6.33 -1.80 -5.03
C TYR A 59 5.25 -1.77 -6.13
N ALA A 60 5.55 -2.31 -7.31
CA ALA A 60 4.59 -2.38 -8.42
C ALA A 60 3.33 -3.18 -8.03
N ARG A 61 3.51 -4.30 -7.31
CA ARG A 61 2.39 -5.12 -6.85
C ARG A 61 1.51 -4.40 -5.82
N LEU A 62 2.11 -3.70 -4.86
CA LEU A 62 1.37 -2.90 -3.88
C LEU A 62 0.65 -1.71 -4.53
N GLN A 63 1.18 -1.12 -5.61
CA GLN A 63 0.46 -0.08 -6.36
C GLN A 63 -0.85 -0.61 -6.94
N THR A 64 -0.87 -1.84 -7.47
CA THR A 64 -2.12 -2.47 -7.94
C THR A 64 -3.08 -2.70 -6.79
N ILE A 65 -2.60 -3.18 -5.65
CA ILE A 65 -3.43 -3.39 -4.45
C ILE A 65 -3.98 -2.07 -3.92
N MET A 66 -3.20 -0.99 -3.98
CA MET A 66 -3.61 0.36 -3.58
C MET A 66 -4.77 0.85 -4.45
N ALA A 67 -4.64 0.78 -5.77
CA ALA A 67 -5.69 1.19 -6.71
C ALA A 67 -7.00 0.41 -6.49
N LEU A 68 -6.91 -0.90 -6.23
CA LEU A 68 -8.07 -1.71 -5.88
C LEU A 68 -8.66 -1.31 -4.52
N SER A 69 -7.83 -1.01 -3.53
CA SER A 69 -8.28 -0.58 -2.20
C SER A 69 -9.00 0.76 -2.25
N GLU A 70 -8.53 1.71 -3.07
CA GLU A 70 -9.21 2.97 -3.36
C GLU A 70 -10.56 2.72 -4.03
N THR A 71 -10.61 1.85 -5.04
CA THR A 71 -11.87 1.48 -5.71
C THR A 71 -12.90 0.92 -4.71
N TYR A 72 -12.48 0.02 -3.81
CA TYR A 72 -13.38 -0.52 -2.78
C TYR A 72 -13.82 0.53 -1.76
N LEU A 73 -12.93 1.46 -1.41
CA LEU A 73 -13.27 2.57 -0.52
C LEU A 73 -14.33 3.48 -1.16
N ASP A 74 -14.14 3.87 -2.42
CA ASP A 74 -15.09 4.71 -3.15
C ASP A 74 -16.46 4.06 -3.28
N LEU A 75 -16.50 2.75 -3.60
CA LEU A 75 -17.74 1.98 -3.64
C LEU A 75 -18.42 1.96 -2.27
N ALA A 76 -17.66 1.70 -1.20
CA ALA A 76 -18.20 1.67 0.16
C ALA A 76 -18.69 3.05 0.64
N GLU A 77 -17.99 4.13 0.29
CA GLU A 77 -18.38 5.50 0.64
C GLU A 77 -19.70 5.87 -0.06
N ASN A 78 -19.83 5.54 -1.34
CA ASN A 78 -21.06 5.75 -2.11
C ASN A 78 -22.23 4.92 -1.55
N ALA A 79 -22.02 3.63 -1.28
CA ALA A 79 -23.07 2.74 -0.81
C ALA A 79 -23.54 3.04 0.62
N ARG A 80 -22.66 3.54 1.49
CA ARG A 80 -22.91 3.71 2.94
C ARG A 80 -23.20 5.15 3.36
N MET A 81 -23.35 6.05 2.39
CA MET A 81 -23.64 7.47 2.58
C MET A 81 -24.87 7.70 3.49
N PRO A 82 -24.74 8.38 4.64
CA PRO A 82 -25.87 8.68 5.51
C PRO A 82 -26.86 9.66 4.86
N CYS A 83 -28.17 9.42 5.04
CA CYS A 83 -29.23 10.32 4.57
C CYS A 83 -29.11 11.73 5.18
N LYS A 84 -29.52 12.76 4.43
CA LYS A 84 -29.38 14.19 4.80
C LYS A 84 -30.37 14.66 5.87
N GLU A 85 -31.48 13.95 6.08
CA GLU A 85 -32.67 14.51 6.75
C GLU A 85 -32.52 14.82 8.24
N LYS A 86 -31.50 14.30 8.94
CA LYS A 86 -31.40 14.43 10.41
C LYS A 86 -29.99 14.71 10.96
N LEU A 87 -29.01 14.97 10.09
CA LEU A 87 -27.61 15.04 10.48
C LEU A 87 -26.96 16.27 9.88
N THR A 88 -26.15 16.97 10.69
CA THR A 88 -25.24 17.99 10.18
C THR A 88 -24.22 17.37 9.24
N GLU A 89 -23.60 18.19 8.38
CA GLU A 89 -22.57 17.72 7.45
C GLU A 89 -21.40 17.04 8.17
N MET A 90 -20.93 17.63 9.27
CA MET A 90 -19.88 17.06 10.11
C MET A 90 -20.26 15.70 10.72
N GLU A 91 -21.51 15.53 11.18
CA GLU A 91 -21.98 14.25 11.72
C GLU A 91 -22.09 13.18 10.63
N ARG A 92 -22.51 13.57 9.42
CA ARG A 92 -22.58 12.67 8.27
C ARG A 92 -21.19 12.16 7.89
N GLU A 93 -20.19 13.05 7.87
CA GLU A 93 -18.81 12.68 7.56
C GLU A 93 -18.20 11.75 8.64
N LYS A 94 -18.44 12.03 9.92
CA LYS A 94 -18.00 11.15 11.02
C LYS A 94 -18.65 9.77 10.93
N LEU A 95 -19.95 9.71 10.66
CA LEU A 95 -20.67 8.45 10.51
C LEU A 95 -20.20 7.67 9.28
N LEU A 96 -19.99 8.34 8.15
CA LEU A 96 -19.45 7.73 6.95
C LEU A 96 -18.06 7.15 7.23
N THR A 97 -17.16 7.95 7.81
CA THR A 97 -15.81 7.54 8.20
C THR A 97 -15.82 6.27 9.04
N SER A 98 -16.71 6.21 10.04
CA SER A 98 -16.90 5.02 10.87
C SER A 98 -17.42 3.82 10.08
N ARG A 99 -18.36 4.03 9.14
CA ARG A 99 -18.95 2.97 8.30
C ARG A 99 -17.99 2.39 7.26
N VAL A 100 -16.97 3.12 6.84
CA VAL A 100 -15.94 2.66 5.87
C VAL A 100 -14.57 2.44 6.51
N ALA A 101 -14.52 2.32 7.84
CA ALA A 101 -13.27 2.23 8.59
C ALA A 101 -12.40 1.03 8.17
N SER A 102 -13.02 -0.09 7.80
CA SER A 102 -12.29 -1.29 7.34
C SER A 102 -11.57 -1.10 6.01
N GLU A 103 -12.22 -0.42 5.07
CA GLU A 103 -11.70 -0.08 3.74
C GLU A 103 -10.56 0.93 3.88
N ARG A 104 -10.78 1.98 4.70
CA ARG A 104 -9.75 2.97 5.03
C ARG A 104 -8.53 2.33 5.67
N PHE A 105 -8.72 1.46 6.66
CA PHE A 105 -7.63 0.79 7.33
C PHE A 105 -6.74 0.00 6.36
N LEU A 106 -7.34 -0.75 5.43
CA LEU A 106 -6.58 -1.49 4.43
C LEU A 106 -5.82 -0.55 3.49
N ARG A 107 -6.49 0.48 2.98
CA ARG A 107 -5.89 1.50 2.10
C ARG A 107 -4.71 2.19 2.79
N ASP A 108 -4.89 2.65 4.02
CA ASP A 108 -3.86 3.34 4.79
C ASP A 108 -2.66 2.42 5.09
N ARG A 109 -2.93 1.13 5.37
CA ARG A 109 -1.86 0.16 5.58
C ARG A 109 -1.03 -0.04 4.30
N VAL A 110 -1.68 -0.19 3.16
CA VAL A 110 -1.02 -0.35 1.85
C VAL A 110 -0.24 0.91 1.48
N ALA A 111 -0.81 2.10 1.69
CA ALA A 111 -0.14 3.38 1.46
C ALA A 111 1.14 3.52 2.31
N GLY A 112 1.07 3.16 3.60
CA GLY A 112 2.24 3.18 4.47
C GLY A 112 3.35 2.22 4.01
N LEU A 113 2.99 1.04 3.50
CA LEU A 113 3.96 0.09 2.95
C LEU A 113 4.57 0.56 1.64
N LEU A 114 3.80 1.22 0.77
CA LEU A 114 4.31 1.83 -0.46
C LEU A 114 5.36 2.89 -0.18
N GLU A 115 5.09 3.80 0.76
CA GLU A 115 6.07 4.82 1.16
C GLU A 115 7.31 4.20 1.78
N ALA A 116 7.15 3.20 2.65
CA ALA A 116 8.29 2.47 3.22
C ALA A 116 9.15 1.80 2.14
N LEU A 117 8.53 1.24 1.08
CA LEU A 117 9.25 0.61 -0.02
C LEU A 117 10.01 1.65 -0.84
N LYS A 118 9.37 2.78 -1.13
CA LYS A 118 9.99 3.89 -1.84
C LYS A 118 11.20 4.43 -1.09
N THR A 119 11.10 4.64 0.21
CA THR A 119 12.24 5.03 1.06
C THR A 119 13.35 3.98 1.05
N ARG A 120 13.00 2.69 1.11
CA ARG A 120 13.98 1.60 1.08
C ARG A 120 14.72 1.51 -0.26
N ILE A 121 14.01 1.69 -1.38
CA ILE A 121 14.61 1.75 -2.72
C ILE A 121 15.56 2.94 -2.81
N LEU A 122 15.14 4.12 -2.34
CA LEU A 122 15.97 5.32 -2.32
C LEU A 122 17.26 5.09 -1.52
N LEU A 123 17.16 4.50 -0.32
CA LEU A 123 18.32 4.16 0.50
C LEU A 123 19.30 3.24 -0.24
N GLY A 124 18.81 2.18 -0.87
CA GLY A 124 19.69 1.27 -1.62
C GLY A 124 20.31 1.93 -2.85
N GLN A 125 19.61 2.83 -3.53
CA GLN A 125 20.20 3.64 -4.62
C GLN A 125 21.32 4.55 -4.10
N THR A 126 21.14 5.18 -2.94
CA THR A 126 22.18 5.98 -2.28
C THR A 126 23.42 5.13 -1.95
N LEU A 127 23.21 3.93 -1.40
CA LEU A 127 24.30 3.00 -1.09
C LEU A 127 25.06 2.54 -2.36
N LEU A 128 24.36 2.21 -3.44
CA LEU A 128 25.00 1.85 -4.71
C LEU A 128 25.82 3.00 -5.29
N ASN A 129 25.32 4.24 -5.21
CA ASN A 129 26.07 5.42 -5.63
C ASN A 129 27.32 5.61 -4.79
N TYR A 130 27.24 5.41 -3.47
CA TYR A 130 28.42 5.44 -2.59
C TYR A 130 29.48 4.42 -3.01
N TYR A 131 29.10 3.16 -3.23
CA TYR A 131 30.04 2.13 -3.70
C TYR A 131 30.69 2.49 -5.02
N ARG A 132 29.89 2.98 -5.97
CA ARG A 132 30.40 3.47 -7.26
C ARG A 132 31.46 4.54 -7.04
N ASP A 133 31.16 5.57 -6.26
CA ASP A 133 32.01 6.73 -6.09
C ASP A 133 33.31 6.39 -5.32
N VAL A 134 33.25 5.49 -4.33
CA VAL A 134 34.44 4.95 -3.63
C VAL A 134 35.35 4.21 -4.60
N HIS A 135 34.81 3.28 -5.40
CA HIS A 135 35.58 2.51 -6.37
C HIS A 135 36.21 3.37 -7.49
N PHE A 136 35.58 4.49 -7.88
CA PHE A 136 36.18 5.43 -8.82
C PHE A 136 37.28 6.28 -8.17
N SER A 137 37.15 6.62 -6.87
CA SER A 137 38.18 7.38 -6.14
C SER A 137 39.48 6.59 -5.96
N GLU A 138 39.39 5.27 -5.79
CA GLU A 138 40.56 4.39 -5.63
C GLU A 138 41.34 4.21 -6.94
N ARG A 139 40.66 4.24 -8.10
CA ARG A 139 41.32 4.21 -9.41
C ARG A 139 42.05 5.52 -9.76
N GLY A 140 41.76 6.60 -9.03
CA GLY A 140 42.33 7.93 -9.25
C GLY A 140 43.51 8.31 -8.35
N ARG A 141 43.91 7.47 -7.38
CA ARG A 141 45.09 7.76 -6.56
C ARG A 141 46.36 7.39 -7.33
N PRO A 142 47.23 8.33 -7.73
CA PRO A 142 48.55 7.96 -8.20
C PRO A 142 49.26 7.23 -7.07
N ALA A 143 49.83 6.06 -7.38
CA ALA A 143 50.72 5.37 -6.47
C ALA A 143 51.90 6.29 -6.17
N HIS A 144 51.90 6.92 -5.00
CA HIS A 144 53.07 7.60 -4.48
C HIS A 144 54.14 6.54 -4.24
N LYS A 145 55.06 6.43 -5.21
CA LYS A 145 56.40 5.85 -5.03
C LYS A 145 57.29 6.83 -4.30
#